data_AF-A0A1Z4NJL2-F1
#
_entry.id   AF-A0A1Z4NJL2-F1
#
_cell.length_a   1.000
_cell.length_b   1.000
_cell.length_c   1.000
_cell.angle_alpha   90.00
_cell.angle_beta   90.00
_cell.angle_gamma   90.00
#
_symmetry.space_group_name_H-M   'P 1'
#
loop_
_entity.id
_entity.type
_entity.pdbx_description
1 polymer ?
#
loop_
_entity_poly.entity_id
_entity_poly.type
_entity_poly.pdbx_seq_one_letter_code
_entity_poly.pdbx_strand_id
1 'polypeptide(L)'
;MSQYQSSIRRNKNTQLVDKGNKFVPPLEQIKNVVVVPFIAEDKLVCGLKNAQITLPSRCTQIYDLDCFDTVQRELRESVGIITGELKLLKVLASDYYGTKPEQLAYIVVFATIAEKFLYSTSNLGMHCRLGRKVVSLETFFREHKSNHQQLVEEIVITGRQLAFDTSPRDEIMEKFKLDRLEIQFAKEQAQRRARKSWLYDNPDYAAGVSLANSMKQRGIWIYG
;
A
#
# COMPACT_ATOMS: atom_id res chain seq x y z
N MET A 1 -12.80 -9.72 30.28
CA MET A 1 -12.08 -9.32 29.05
C MET A 1 -10.89 -8.48 29.47
N SER A 2 -9.66 -9.00 29.41
CA SER A 2 -8.45 -8.21 29.64
C SER A 2 -7.22 -8.86 29.00
N GLN A 3 -6.61 -8.09 28.10
CA GLN A 3 -5.18 -8.02 27.77
C GLN A 3 -4.48 -9.28 27.22
N TYR A 4 -4.57 -9.48 25.90
CA TYR A 4 -3.47 -10.05 25.12
C TYR A 4 -2.37 -8.99 24.94
N GLN A 5 -1.45 -8.91 25.89
CA GLN A 5 -0.14 -8.30 25.65
C GLN A 5 0.79 -9.41 25.13
N SER A 6 0.80 -9.63 23.82
CA SER A 6 1.85 -10.46 23.21
C SER A 6 3.15 -9.65 23.19
N SER A 7 4.03 -9.96 24.13
CA SER A 7 5.41 -9.48 24.17
C SER A 7 6.19 -10.03 22.97
N ILE A 8 6.11 -9.36 21.82
CA ILE A 8 6.93 -9.69 20.65
C ILE A 8 8.38 -9.35 21.01
N ARG A 9 9.17 -10.39 21.33
CA ARG A 9 10.62 -10.28 21.48
C ARG A 9 11.21 -9.83 20.15
N ARG A 10 11.83 -8.64 20.13
CA ARG A 10 12.61 -8.15 18.97
C ARG A 10 13.72 -9.14 18.67
N ASN A 11 13.59 -9.94 17.62
CA ASN A 11 14.68 -10.78 17.17
C ASN A 11 15.70 -9.88 16.45
N LYS A 12 16.87 -9.67 17.06
CA LYS A 12 17.91 -8.77 16.53
C LYS A 12 18.56 -9.29 15.23
N ASN A 13 18.29 -10.53 14.85
CA ASN A 13 18.79 -11.18 13.63
C ASN A 13 17.63 -11.55 12.69
N THR A 14 16.87 -10.55 12.23
CA THR A 14 15.83 -10.78 11.22
C THR A 14 16.46 -11.13 9.88
N GLN A 15 16.05 -12.25 9.29
CA GLN A 15 16.43 -12.64 7.93
C GLN A 15 15.41 -12.10 6.93
N LEU A 16 15.93 -11.64 5.79
CA LEU A 16 15.14 -11.27 4.62
C LEU A 16 15.48 -12.24 3.50
N VAL A 17 14.47 -12.96 3.00
CA VAL A 17 14.62 -13.93 1.91
C VAL A 17 13.86 -13.45 0.69
N ASP A 18 14.55 -13.34 -0.44
CA ASP A 18 13.92 -13.00 -1.71
C ASP A 18 13.03 -14.17 -2.20
N LYS A 19 11.76 -13.87 -2.48
CA LYS A 19 10.77 -14.79 -3.06
C LYS A 19 10.55 -14.54 -4.56
N GLY A 20 11.25 -13.57 -5.13
CA GLY A 20 11.13 -13.14 -6.52
C GLY A 20 9.87 -12.32 -6.78
N ASN A 21 9.61 -12.06 -8.06
CA ASN A 21 8.49 -11.24 -8.53
C ASN A 21 7.27 -12.05 -8.97
N LYS A 22 7.32 -13.38 -8.89
CA LYS A 22 6.18 -14.27 -9.21
C LYS A 22 5.44 -14.78 -7.99
N PHE A 23 5.96 -14.49 -6.81
CA PHE A 23 5.36 -14.92 -5.55
C PHE A 23 4.26 -13.94 -5.13
N VAL A 24 3.09 -14.48 -4.76
CA VAL A 24 1.97 -13.71 -4.25
C VAL A 24 1.73 -14.10 -2.80
N PRO A 25 2.16 -13.27 -1.82
CA PRO A 25 1.89 -13.53 -0.41
C PRO A 25 0.40 -13.34 -0.09
N PRO A 26 -0.13 -14.04 0.92
CA PRO A 26 -1.43 -13.70 1.50
C PRO A 26 -1.44 -12.25 1.97
N LEU A 27 -2.51 -11.50 1.64
CA LEU A 27 -2.59 -10.07 1.91
C LEU A 27 -2.41 -9.73 3.39
N GLU A 28 -2.97 -10.55 4.28
CA GLU A 28 -2.87 -10.40 5.74
C GLU A 28 -1.44 -10.56 6.27
N GLN A 29 -0.56 -11.21 5.51
CA GLN A 29 0.85 -11.37 5.83
C GLN A 29 1.73 -10.30 5.18
N ILE A 30 1.21 -9.50 4.25
CA ILE A 30 1.91 -8.30 3.75
C ILE A 30 1.92 -7.25 4.85
N LYS A 31 3.09 -7.01 5.45
CA LYS A 31 3.25 -6.04 6.55
C LYS A 31 3.84 -4.72 6.10
N ASN A 32 4.48 -4.67 4.94
CA ASN A 32 5.07 -3.45 4.43
C ASN A 32 5.07 -3.45 2.90
N VAL A 33 4.94 -2.27 2.33
CA VAL A 33 5.12 -2.02 0.91
C VAL A 33 6.21 -0.97 0.74
N VAL A 34 7.14 -1.22 -0.17
CA VAL A 34 8.22 -0.30 -0.52
C VAL A 34 8.08 0.07 -1.99
N VAL A 35 8.31 1.33 -2.31
CA VAL A 35 8.22 1.81 -3.69
C VAL A 35 9.54 2.45 -4.09
N VAL A 36 9.98 2.16 -5.32
CA VAL A 36 11.12 2.79 -5.98
C VAL A 36 10.59 3.70 -7.09
N PRO A 37 10.19 4.95 -6.77
CA PRO A 37 9.66 5.87 -7.76
C PRO A 37 10.78 6.63 -8.48
N PHE A 38 10.71 6.63 -9.80
CA PHE A 38 11.57 7.41 -10.69
C PHE A 38 10.78 8.56 -11.33
N ILE A 39 11.48 9.56 -11.83
CA ILE A 39 10.95 10.49 -12.85
C ILE A 39 11.54 10.16 -14.21
N ALA A 40 10.98 10.73 -15.28
CA ALA A 40 11.41 10.47 -16.66
C ALA A 40 12.91 10.72 -16.89
N GLU A 41 13.52 11.64 -16.15
CA GLU A 41 14.95 11.98 -16.19
C GLU A 41 15.84 11.03 -15.39
N ASP A 42 15.34 9.82 -15.06
CA ASP A 42 16.12 8.77 -14.39
C ASP A 42 16.67 9.18 -13.00
N LYS A 43 15.85 9.94 -12.26
CA LYS A 43 16.12 10.34 -10.88
C LYS A 43 15.09 9.72 -9.94
N LEU A 44 15.51 9.43 -8.71
CA LEU A 44 14.65 8.90 -7.66
C LEU A 44 13.86 10.01 -6.97
N VAL A 45 12.61 9.73 -6.64
CA VAL A 45 11.80 10.55 -5.75
C VAL A 45 11.83 9.97 -4.33
N CYS A 46 12.56 10.60 -3.44
CA CYS A 46 12.77 10.11 -2.08
C CYS A 46 11.97 10.93 -1.06
N GLY A 47 11.53 10.27 0.01
CA GLY A 47 11.06 10.94 1.22
C GLY A 47 12.25 11.41 2.06
N LEU A 48 12.07 12.50 2.81
CA LEU A 48 13.06 13.01 3.75
C LEU A 48 12.59 12.78 5.19
N LYS A 49 13.29 11.89 5.90
CA LYS A 49 12.98 11.51 7.28
C LYS A 49 14.22 11.69 8.16
N ASN A 50 14.13 12.53 9.18
CA ASN A 50 15.26 12.84 10.08
C ASN A 50 16.54 13.24 9.33
N ALA A 51 16.40 14.11 8.31
CA ALA A 51 17.46 14.53 7.39
C ALA A 51 18.12 13.42 6.55
N GLN A 52 17.57 12.20 6.56
CA GLN A 52 18.01 11.10 5.71
C GLN A 52 17.01 10.87 4.58
N ILE A 53 17.54 10.58 3.40
CA ILE A 53 16.73 10.17 2.26
C ILE A 53 16.33 8.70 2.40
N THR A 54 15.06 8.41 2.15
CA THR A 54 14.52 7.06 2.21
C THR A 54 13.57 6.83 1.05
N LEU A 55 13.49 5.58 0.59
CA LEU A 55 12.42 5.16 -0.31
C LEU A 55 11.07 5.27 0.41
N PRO A 56 9.99 5.68 -0.29
CA PRO A 56 8.64 5.61 0.26
C PRO A 56 8.30 4.18 0.70
N SER A 57 7.79 4.03 1.91
CA SER A 57 7.45 2.72 2.44
C SER A 57 6.44 2.80 3.57
N ARG A 58 5.49 1.86 3.59
CA ARG A 58 4.46 1.84 4.62
C ARG A 58 3.84 0.47 4.87
N CYS A 59 3.42 0.27 6.10
CA CYS A 59 2.53 -0.81 6.43
C CYS A 59 1.18 -0.68 5.70
N THR A 60 0.67 -1.83 5.27
CA THR A 60 -0.71 -2.00 4.84
C THR A 60 -1.64 -1.63 6.00
N GLN A 61 -2.77 -1.01 5.70
CA GLN A 61 -3.78 -0.61 6.68
C GLN A 61 -5.03 -1.47 6.55
N ILE A 62 -5.85 -1.52 7.61
CA ILE A 62 -7.10 -2.32 7.67
C ILE A 62 -8.06 -1.97 6.53
N TYR A 63 -8.02 -0.73 6.04
CA TYR A 63 -8.90 -0.25 4.99
C TYR A 63 -8.35 -0.44 3.58
N ASP A 64 -7.04 -0.72 3.43
CA ASP A 64 -6.45 -1.00 2.12
C ASP A 64 -7.09 -2.30 1.56
N LEU A 65 -7.51 -2.29 0.29
CA LEU A 65 -8.08 -3.48 -0.36
C LEU A 65 -6.99 -4.43 -0.85
N ASP A 66 -5.82 -3.87 -1.17
CA ASP A 66 -4.66 -4.57 -1.66
C ASP A 66 -3.39 -3.76 -1.37
N CYS A 67 -2.25 -4.25 -1.83
CA CYS A 67 -0.97 -3.54 -1.70
C CYS A 67 -0.90 -2.29 -2.60
N PHE A 68 -1.70 -2.17 -3.67
CA PHE A 68 -1.70 -1.00 -4.55
C PHE A 68 -2.31 0.21 -3.88
N ASP A 69 -3.40 0.03 -3.13
CA ASP A 69 -3.97 1.10 -2.31
C ASP A 69 -2.93 1.65 -1.34
N THR A 70 -2.14 0.77 -0.71
CA THR A 70 -1.00 1.16 0.14
C THR A 70 0.05 1.96 -0.64
N VAL A 71 0.45 1.51 -1.84
CA VAL A 71 1.41 2.23 -2.70
C VAL A 71 0.92 3.63 -3.03
N GLN A 72 -0.30 3.74 -3.55
CA GLN A 72 -0.89 5.00 -4.00
C GLN A 72 -1.00 6.00 -2.84
N ARG A 73 -1.46 5.52 -1.68
CA ARG A 73 -1.55 6.33 -0.46
C ARG A 73 -0.17 6.79 0.00
N GLU A 74 0.81 5.88 0.08
CA GLU A 74 2.15 6.19 0.55
C GLU A 74 2.88 7.16 -0.39
N LEU A 75 2.81 6.98 -1.71
CA LEU A 75 3.42 7.91 -2.66
C LEU A 75 2.82 9.31 -2.59
N ARG A 76 1.50 9.40 -2.38
CA ARG A 76 0.81 10.68 -2.20
C ARG A 76 1.20 11.34 -0.88
N GLU A 77 1.18 10.59 0.21
CA GLU A 77 1.42 11.12 1.56
C GLU A 77 2.90 11.47 1.80
N SER A 78 3.83 10.64 1.35
CA SER A 78 5.25 10.76 1.68
C SER A 78 6.03 11.63 0.71
N VAL A 79 5.72 11.57 -0.60
CA VAL A 79 6.47 12.29 -1.63
C VAL A 79 5.60 13.14 -2.57
N GLY A 80 4.28 13.08 -2.42
CA GLY A 80 3.35 13.94 -3.16
C GLY A 80 3.43 13.71 -4.66
N ILE A 81 3.41 12.45 -5.09
CA ILE A 81 3.38 12.09 -6.51
C ILE A 81 2.15 11.23 -6.82
N ILE A 82 1.72 11.32 -8.07
CA ILE A 82 0.87 10.32 -8.72
C ILE A 82 1.80 9.44 -9.55
N THR A 83 1.69 8.14 -9.34
CA THR A 83 2.43 7.11 -10.07
C THR A 83 1.68 6.71 -11.33
N GLY A 84 2.43 6.38 -12.38
CA GLY A 84 1.88 5.60 -13.49
C GLY A 84 1.84 4.12 -13.15
N GLU A 85 2.14 3.30 -14.16
CA GLU A 85 2.15 1.85 -14.05
C GLU A 85 3.09 1.37 -12.93
N LEU A 86 2.53 0.61 -11.98
CA LEU A 86 3.28 -0.05 -10.92
C LEU A 86 3.80 -1.39 -11.41
N LYS A 87 5.11 -1.62 -11.29
CA LYS A 87 5.73 -2.89 -11.66
C LYS A 87 6.23 -3.60 -10.42
N LEU A 88 5.77 -4.83 -10.22
CA LEU A 88 6.23 -5.66 -9.11
C LEU A 88 7.70 -6.04 -9.31
N LEU A 89 8.55 -5.52 -8.42
CA LEU A 89 9.98 -5.77 -8.46
C LEU A 89 10.34 -7.11 -7.82
N LYS A 90 9.89 -7.32 -6.58
CA LYS A 90 10.09 -8.56 -5.82
C LYS A 90 9.26 -8.57 -4.53
N VAL A 91 9.12 -9.74 -3.94
CA VAL A 91 8.58 -9.95 -2.60
C VAL A 91 9.66 -10.49 -1.70
N LEU A 92 9.85 -9.87 -0.53
CA LEU A 92 10.77 -10.33 0.50
C LEU A 92 9.97 -10.97 1.64
N ALA A 93 10.39 -12.14 2.10
CA ALA A 93 9.89 -12.75 3.31
C ALA A 93 10.79 -12.38 4.50
N SER A 94 10.19 -12.03 5.62
CA SER A 94 10.84 -11.68 6.87
C SER A 94 10.39 -12.60 7.99
N ASP A 95 11.35 -13.11 8.75
CA ASP A 95 11.11 -13.94 9.93
C ASP A 95 10.93 -13.13 11.23
N TYR A 96 10.70 -11.82 11.12
CA TYR A 96 10.60 -10.90 12.26
C TYR A 96 9.58 -11.35 13.33
N TYR A 97 8.46 -11.95 12.90
CA TYR A 97 7.38 -12.41 13.77
C TYR A 97 7.44 -13.92 14.07
N GLY A 98 8.35 -14.67 13.43
CA GLY A 98 8.50 -16.11 13.55
C GLY A 98 8.99 -16.76 12.27
N THR A 99 9.40 -18.03 12.35
CA THR A 99 9.98 -18.78 11.24
C THR A 99 9.00 -19.75 10.56
N LYS A 100 7.80 -19.94 11.14
CA LYS A 100 6.75 -20.76 10.52
C LYS A 100 6.07 -20.01 9.38
N PRO A 101 5.58 -20.69 8.33
CA PRO A 101 4.95 -20.04 7.17
C PRO A 101 3.84 -19.04 7.52
N GLU A 102 3.00 -19.37 8.50
CA GLU A 102 1.90 -18.53 8.99
C GLU A 102 2.38 -17.30 9.78
N GLN A 103 3.62 -17.32 10.26
CA GLN A 103 4.26 -16.27 11.06
C GLN A 103 5.18 -15.36 10.23
N LEU A 104 5.43 -15.69 8.96
CA LEU A 104 6.25 -14.84 8.09
C LEU A 104 5.52 -13.52 7.79
N ALA A 105 6.29 -12.44 7.75
CA ALA A 105 5.82 -11.15 7.24
C ALA A 105 6.43 -10.89 5.87
N TYR A 106 5.62 -10.37 4.95
CA TYR A 106 6.08 -10.05 3.61
C TYR A 106 6.21 -8.55 3.39
N ILE A 107 7.26 -8.19 2.66
CA ILE A 107 7.51 -6.85 2.15
C ILE A 107 7.36 -6.94 0.62
N VAL A 108 6.42 -6.18 0.07
CA VAL A 108 6.23 -6.11 -1.38
C VAL A 108 6.95 -4.88 -1.91
N VAL A 109 7.78 -5.05 -2.93
CA VAL A 109 8.59 -3.97 -3.52
C VAL A 109 8.10 -3.69 -4.93
N PHE A 110 7.72 -2.44 -5.19
CA PHE A 110 7.31 -1.96 -6.50
C PHE A 110 8.31 -0.97 -7.06
N ALA A 111 8.39 -0.88 -8.39
CA ALA A 111 9.06 0.19 -9.11
C ALA A 111 8.05 0.92 -10.01
N THR A 112 8.27 2.21 -10.24
CA THR A 112 7.37 3.01 -11.06
C THR A 112 8.01 4.29 -11.59
N ILE A 113 7.41 4.87 -12.63
CA ILE A 113 7.67 6.22 -13.10
C ILE A 113 6.53 7.14 -12.61
N ALA A 114 6.90 8.26 -11.98
CA ALA A 114 5.99 9.29 -11.55
C ALA A 114 5.40 10.02 -12.77
N GLU A 115 4.08 10.09 -12.83
CA GLU A 115 3.38 10.84 -13.89
C GLU A 115 3.25 12.32 -13.53
N LYS A 116 3.02 12.61 -12.25
CA LYS A 116 2.73 13.98 -11.81
C LYS A 116 3.18 14.23 -10.39
N PHE A 117 3.77 15.41 -10.18
CA PHE A 117 3.97 15.96 -8.85
C PHE A 117 2.72 16.72 -8.38
N LEU A 118 2.33 16.48 -7.14
CA LEU A 118 1.34 17.27 -6.44
C LEU A 118 2.00 18.56 -5.92
N TYR A 119 1.30 19.68 -6.11
CA TYR A 119 1.83 21.04 -6.05
C TYR A 119 2.25 21.53 -4.66
N SER A 120 1.87 20.83 -3.59
CA SER A 120 2.14 21.32 -2.23
C SER A 120 2.78 20.26 -1.36
N THR A 121 4.03 20.51 -0.95
CA THR A 121 4.73 19.72 0.08
C THR A 121 4.17 19.97 1.47
N SER A 122 3.41 21.05 1.68
CA SER A 122 2.77 21.37 2.97
C SER A 122 1.63 20.43 3.35
N ASN A 123 1.12 19.64 2.39
CA ASN A 123 0.12 18.60 2.61
C ASN A 123 0.74 17.18 2.66
N LEU A 124 2.07 17.07 2.69
CA LEU A 124 2.71 15.77 2.90
C LEU A 124 2.39 15.28 4.32
N GLY A 125 2.04 14.01 4.43
CA GLY A 125 1.66 13.40 5.69
C GLY A 125 2.79 13.50 6.72
N MET A 126 2.43 13.38 8.00
CA MET A 126 3.36 13.49 9.15
C MET A 126 4.58 12.54 9.14
N HIS A 127 4.66 11.65 8.16
CA HIS A 127 5.66 10.58 8.06
C HIS A 127 6.93 10.99 7.31
N CYS A 128 6.82 11.96 6.39
CA CYS A 128 7.95 12.65 5.76
C CYS A 128 7.98 14.09 6.25
N ARG A 129 8.30 14.27 7.54
CA ARG A 129 8.26 15.56 8.26
C ARG A 129 9.04 16.70 7.59
N LEU A 130 9.98 16.38 6.70
CA LEU A 130 10.87 17.33 6.05
C LEU A 130 10.64 17.43 4.52
N GLY A 131 9.67 16.70 3.98
CA GLY A 131 9.30 16.76 2.56
C GLY A 131 9.93 15.69 1.67
N ARG A 132 10.14 16.04 0.39
CA ARG A 132 10.65 15.16 -0.67
C ARG A 132 11.97 15.68 -1.24
N LYS A 133 12.81 14.78 -1.76
CA LYS A 133 14.03 15.12 -2.50
C LYS A 133 14.08 14.32 -3.80
N VAL A 134 14.37 14.98 -4.92
CA VAL A 134 14.63 14.31 -6.21
C VAL A 134 16.14 14.20 -6.38
N VAL A 135 16.68 12.99 -6.50
CA VAL A 135 18.13 12.74 -6.45
C VAL A 135 18.58 11.77 -7.54
N SER A 136 19.84 11.88 -7.96
CA SER A 136 20.50 10.83 -8.76
C SER A 136 20.71 9.57 -7.92
N LEU A 137 20.91 8.42 -8.57
CA LEU A 137 21.25 7.17 -7.90
C LEU A 137 22.54 7.29 -7.08
N GLU A 138 23.57 7.96 -7.61
CA GLU A 138 24.82 8.20 -6.90
C GLU A 138 24.60 8.98 -5.59
N THR A 139 23.81 10.06 -5.66
CA THR A 139 23.44 10.85 -4.48
C THR A 139 22.63 10.00 -3.50
N PHE A 140 21.73 9.15 -4.03
CA PHE A 140 20.94 8.24 -3.21
C PHE A 140 21.82 7.27 -2.41
N PHE A 141 22.73 6.56 -3.06
CA PHE A 141 23.60 5.59 -2.40
C PHE A 141 24.58 6.23 -1.42
N ARG A 142 25.03 7.47 -1.70
CA ARG A 142 25.89 8.22 -0.78
C ARG A 142 25.17 8.61 0.52
N GLU A 143 23.96 9.13 0.41
CA GLU A 143 23.22 9.72 1.53
C GLU A 143 22.31 8.72 2.27
N HIS A 144 21.80 7.68 1.61
CA HIS A 144 20.99 6.64 2.25
C HIS A 144 21.86 5.78 3.19
N LYS A 145 21.32 5.43 4.36
CA LYS A 145 21.96 4.57 5.35
C LYS A 145 21.00 3.48 5.80
N SER A 146 21.37 2.23 5.58
CA SER A 146 20.60 1.06 6.00
C SER A 146 21.53 -0.08 6.41
N ASN A 147 21.09 -0.91 7.36
CA ASN A 147 21.77 -2.15 7.71
C ASN A 147 21.72 -3.18 6.56
N HIS A 148 20.86 -2.96 5.56
CA HIS A 148 20.71 -3.79 4.38
C HIS A 148 21.12 -3.04 3.10
N GLN A 149 22.23 -2.29 3.15
CA GLN A 149 22.65 -1.39 2.07
C GLN A 149 22.75 -2.09 0.70
N GLN A 150 23.36 -3.28 0.64
CA GLN A 150 23.49 -4.06 -0.61
C GLN A 150 22.12 -4.43 -1.21
N LEU A 151 21.18 -4.84 -0.38
CA LEU A 151 19.81 -5.17 -0.82
C LEU A 151 19.08 -3.93 -1.33
N VAL A 152 19.27 -2.77 -0.69
CA VAL A 152 18.68 -1.51 -1.14
C VAL A 152 19.27 -1.09 -2.50
N GLU A 153 20.58 -1.20 -2.69
CA GLU A 153 21.24 -0.94 -3.96
C GLU A 153 20.72 -1.84 -5.07
N GLU A 154 20.62 -3.14 -4.81
CA GLU A 154 20.06 -4.11 -5.75
C GLU A 154 18.60 -3.77 -6.12
N ILE A 155 17.77 -3.44 -5.13
CA ILE A 155 16.38 -3.03 -5.32
C ILE A 155 16.29 -1.78 -6.20
N VAL A 156 17.13 -0.78 -5.95
CA VAL A 156 17.10 0.47 -6.72
C VAL A 156 17.57 0.24 -8.16
N ILE A 157 18.67 -0.49 -8.36
CA ILE A 157 19.23 -0.75 -9.69
C ILE A 157 18.25 -1.59 -10.53
N THR A 158 17.71 -2.67 -9.95
CA THR A 158 16.76 -3.54 -10.64
C THR A 158 15.43 -2.82 -10.85
N GLY A 159 14.99 -2.03 -9.87
CA GLY A 159 13.80 -1.19 -9.95
C GLY A 159 13.87 -0.19 -11.09
N ARG A 160 15.04 0.44 -11.30
CA ARG A 160 15.29 1.33 -12.43
C ARG A 160 15.11 0.59 -13.75
N GLN A 161 15.80 -0.54 -13.94
CA GLN A 161 15.69 -1.34 -15.16
C GLN A 161 14.23 -1.70 -15.45
N LEU A 162 13.49 -2.12 -14.42
CA LEU A 162 12.10 -2.52 -14.55
C LEU A 162 11.16 -1.33 -14.86
N ALA A 163 11.34 -0.19 -14.18
CA ALA A 163 10.49 0.99 -14.37
C ALA A 163 10.56 1.48 -15.82
N PHE A 164 11.76 1.52 -16.40
CA PHE A 164 12.01 2.01 -17.76
C PHE A 164 11.87 0.94 -18.86
N ASP A 165 11.68 -0.34 -18.51
CA ASP A 165 11.38 -1.40 -19.48
C ASP A 165 9.95 -1.27 -20.01
N THR A 166 9.78 -1.04 -21.32
CA THR A 166 8.45 -0.87 -21.94
C THR A 166 7.77 -2.19 -22.31
N SER A 167 8.39 -3.33 -21.98
CA SER A 167 7.83 -4.65 -22.27
C SER A 167 6.58 -4.94 -21.41
N PRO A 168 5.49 -5.48 -21.99
CA PRO A 168 4.30 -5.83 -21.22
C PRO A 168 4.62 -6.92 -20.18
N ARG A 169 4.16 -6.74 -18.94
CA ARG A 169 4.23 -7.77 -17.89
C ARG A 169 2.99 -7.73 -17.01
N ASP A 170 2.04 -8.64 -17.25
CA ASP A 170 0.71 -8.50 -16.65
C ASP A 170 0.22 -9.68 -15.79
N GLU A 171 0.81 -10.88 -15.84
CA GLU A 171 0.15 -12.04 -15.21
C GLU A 171 0.03 -11.97 -13.67
N ILE A 172 1.05 -11.49 -12.96
CA ILE A 172 1.00 -11.39 -11.48
C ILE A 172 0.23 -10.14 -11.02
N MET A 173 0.29 -9.07 -11.80
CA MET A 173 -0.45 -7.85 -11.51
C MET A 173 -1.95 -8.10 -11.60
N GLU A 174 -2.41 -8.90 -12.57
CA GLU A 174 -3.79 -9.36 -12.65
C GLU A 174 -4.21 -10.18 -11.43
N LYS A 175 -3.32 -11.01 -10.87
CA LYS A 175 -3.66 -11.78 -9.67
C LYS A 175 -3.89 -10.89 -8.45
N PHE A 176 -3.06 -9.86 -8.22
CA PHE A 176 -3.33 -8.88 -7.16
C PHE A 176 -4.64 -8.10 -7.41
N LYS A 177 -4.99 -7.82 -8.67
CA LYS A 177 -6.27 -7.18 -9.03
C LYS A 177 -7.47 -8.11 -8.81
N LEU A 178 -7.33 -9.41 -9.03
CA LEU A 178 -8.39 -10.39 -8.75
C LEU A 178 -8.67 -10.49 -7.25
N ASP A 179 -7.63 -10.59 -6.42
CA ASP A 179 -7.76 -10.56 -4.96
C ASP A 179 -8.50 -9.30 -4.49
N ARG A 180 -8.24 -8.15 -5.12
CA ARG A 180 -8.94 -6.89 -4.86
C ARG A 180 -10.45 -6.99 -5.10
N LEU A 181 -10.88 -7.58 -6.22
CA LEU A 181 -12.28 -7.72 -6.57
C LEU A 181 -13.01 -8.64 -5.58
N GLU A 182 -12.37 -9.74 -5.18
CA GLU A 182 -12.92 -10.65 -4.17
C GLU A 182 -13.08 -9.98 -2.81
N ILE A 183 -12.07 -9.22 -2.37
CA ILE A 183 -12.10 -8.46 -1.11
C ILE A 183 -13.16 -7.37 -1.15
N GLN A 184 -13.27 -6.64 -2.26
CA GLN A 184 -14.30 -5.62 -2.43
C GLN A 184 -15.69 -6.23 -2.37
N PHE A 185 -15.91 -7.34 -3.07
CA PHE A 185 -17.17 -8.08 -3.01
C PHE A 185 -17.47 -8.56 -1.58
N ALA A 186 -16.48 -9.11 -0.87
CA ALA A 186 -16.63 -9.54 0.52
C ALA A 186 -16.99 -8.37 1.46
N LYS A 187 -16.33 -7.21 1.32
CA LYS A 187 -16.64 -5.99 2.08
C LYS A 187 -18.05 -5.47 1.78
N GLU A 188 -18.48 -5.46 0.51
CA GLU A 188 -19.84 -5.08 0.12
C GLU A 188 -20.89 -6.03 0.69
N GLN A 189 -20.64 -7.35 0.67
CA GLN A 189 -21.51 -8.34 1.28
C GLN A 189 -21.59 -8.17 2.81
N ALA A 190 -20.45 -7.92 3.47
CA ALA A 190 -20.40 -7.64 4.90
C ALA A 190 -21.18 -6.37 5.26
N GLN A 191 -21.02 -5.29 4.48
CA GLN A 191 -21.78 -4.05 4.66
C GLN A 191 -23.29 -4.27 4.43
N ARG A 192 -23.68 -5.05 3.42
CA ARG A 192 -25.09 -5.41 3.18
C ARG A 192 -25.68 -6.20 4.35
N ARG A 193 -24.93 -7.16 4.91
CA ARG A 193 -25.34 -7.93 6.10
C ARG A 193 -25.45 -7.03 7.33
N ALA A 194 -24.47 -6.18 7.59
CA ALA A 194 -24.49 -5.23 8.69
C ALA A 194 -25.66 -4.24 8.58
N ARG A 195 -25.92 -3.72 7.38
CA ARG A 195 -27.06 -2.83 7.11
C ARG A 195 -28.40 -3.54 7.29
N LYS A 196 -28.53 -4.80 6.83
CA LYS A 196 -29.74 -5.61 7.07
C LYS A 196 -29.94 -5.88 8.56
N SER A 197 -28.88 -6.21 9.29
CA SER A 197 -28.93 -6.41 10.75
C SER A 197 -29.38 -5.12 11.44
N TRP A 198 -28.75 -3.98 11.13
CA TRP A 198 -29.11 -2.71 11.74
C TRP A 198 -30.55 -2.29 11.43
N LEU A 199 -31.04 -2.53 10.20
CA LEU A 199 -32.44 -2.30 9.84
C LEU A 199 -33.40 -3.24 10.59
N TYR A 200 -32.98 -4.48 10.87
CA TYR A 200 -33.73 -5.43 11.69
C TYR A 200 -33.81 -4.96 13.15
N ASP A 201 -32.71 -4.43 13.67
CA ASP A 201 -32.61 -3.88 15.02
C ASP A 201 -33.27 -2.49 15.16
N ASN A 202 -33.66 -1.84 14.05
CA ASN A 202 -34.28 -0.51 13.99
C ASN A 202 -35.52 -0.50 13.05
N PRO A 203 -36.59 -1.21 13.40
CA PRO A 203 -37.75 -1.43 12.51
C PRO A 203 -38.48 -0.15 12.11
N ASP A 204 -38.53 0.86 13.00
CA ASP A 204 -39.17 2.15 12.71
C ASP A 204 -38.43 2.93 11.60
N TYR A 205 -37.09 2.83 11.59
CA TYR A 205 -36.28 3.41 10.53
C TYR A 205 -36.47 2.65 9.20
N ALA A 206 -36.54 1.33 9.26
CA ALA A 206 -36.79 0.49 8.08
C ALA A 206 -38.17 0.79 7.44
N ALA A 207 -39.20 1.01 8.26
CA ALA A 207 -40.52 1.43 7.81
C ALA A 207 -40.48 2.82 7.14
N GLY A 208 -39.75 3.77 7.73
CA GLY A 208 -39.55 5.11 7.16
C GLY A 208 -38.84 5.10 5.79
N VAL A 209 -37.80 4.28 5.63
CA VAL A 209 -37.08 4.11 4.34
C VAL A 209 -37.99 3.45 3.29
N SER A 210 -38.79 2.45 3.69
CA SER A 210 -39.75 1.79 2.80
C SER A 210 -40.82 2.76 2.30
N LEU A 211 -41.38 3.56 3.20
CA LEU A 211 -42.38 4.59 2.87
C LEU A 211 -41.79 5.66 1.93
N ALA A 212 -40.58 6.15 2.22
CA ALA A 212 -39.90 7.14 1.40
C ALA A 212 -39.61 6.62 -0.03
N ASN A 213 -39.21 5.35 -0.17
CA ASN A 213 -39.00 4.73 -1.48
C ASN A 213 -40.32 4.53 -2.25
N SER A 214 -41.40 4.13 -1.56
CA SER A 214 -42.75 4.02 -2.14
C SER A 214 -43.28 5.37 -2.63
N MET A 215 -43.04 6.43 -1.86
CA MET A 215 -43.40 7.81 -2.23
C MET A 215 -42.61 8.29 -3.45
N LYS A 216 -41.29 8.03 -3.52
CA LYS A 216 -40.45 8.34 -4.70
C LYS A 216 -40.92 7.60 -5.95
N GLN A 217 -41.26 6.31 -5.85
CA GLN A 217 -41.79 5.52 -6.97
C GLN A 217 -43.14 6.05 -7.48
N ARG A 218 -43.91 6.73 -6.62
CA ARG A 218 -45.18 7.39 -6.95
C ARG A 218 -45.00 8.86 -7.38
N GLY A 219 -43.77 9.34 -7.54
CA GLY A 219 -43.47 10.72 -7.94
C GLY A 219 -43.78 11.76 -6.85
N ILE A 220 -43.96 11.34 -5.60
CA ILE A 220 -44.24 12.22 -4.46
C ILE A 220 -42.91 12.64 -3.85
N TRP A 221 -42.53 13.91 -4.05
CA TRP A 221 -41.33 14.50 -3.46
C TRP A 221 -41.71 15.24 -2.18
N ILE A 222 -41.18 14.76 -1.04
CA ILE A 222 -41.25 15.49 0.21
C ILE A 222 -39.96 16.32 0.29
N TYR A 223 -40.07 17.63 0.15
CA TYR A 223 -38.98 18.54 0.48
C TYR A 223 -38.90 18.62 2.01
N GLY A 224 -37.75 18.22 2.55
CA GLY A 224 -37.35 18.41 3.94
C GLY A 224 -35.96 19.01 3.96
#